data_AF-A0A5U7LZ66-F1
#
_entry.id   AF-A0A5U7LZ66-F1
#
_cell.length_a   1.000
_cell.length_b   1.000
_cell.length_c   1.000
_cell.angle_alpha   90.00
_cell.angle_beta   90.00
_cell.angle_gamma   90.00
#
_symmetry.space_group_name_H-M   'P 1'
#
loop_
_entity.id
_entity.type
_entity.pdbx_description
1 polymer ?
#
loop_
_entity_poly.entity_id
_entity_poly.type
_entity_poly.pdbx_seq_one_letter_code
_entity_poly.pdbx_strand_id
1 'polypeptide(L)'
;GDDPELSSLYLDCSLLPQTQNIQEHYRIVAQVWSAGEGSNVSVMVTGTAGLDTADGNDKVKPVECKSTGIFEKDLLERLRK
;
A
#
# COMPACT_ATOMS: atom_id res chain seq x y z
N GLY A 1 -5.33 -4.38 -3.41
CA GLY A 1 -5.17 -4.93 -4.77
C GLY A 1 -3.74 -5.38 -4.94
N ASP A 2 -3.43 -5.87 -6.11
CA ASP A 2 -2.17 -6.51 -6.49
C ASP A 2 -1.75 -6.16 -7.92
N ASP A 3 -2.42 -5.16 -8.51
CA ASP A 3 -2.02 -4.61 -9.80
C ASP A 3 -0.56 -4.11 -9.72
N PRO A 4 0.35 -4.63 -10.57
CA PRO A 4 1.78 -4.34 -10.46
C PRO A 4 2.14 -2.87 -10.68
N GLU A 5 1.42 -2.17 -11.56
CA GLU A 5 1.69 -0.75 -11.82
C GLU A 5 1.28 0.10 -10.61
N LEU A 6 0.11 -0.19 -10.04
CA LEU A 6 -0.38 0.52 -8.85
C LEU A 6 0.39 0.15 -7.58
N SER A 7 0.79 -1.11 -7.42
CA SER A 7 1.58 -1.55 -6.26
C SER A 7 2.94 -0.85 -6.24
N SER A 8 3.65 -0.84 -7.35
CA SER A 8 4.96 -0.18 -7.46
C SER A 8 4.88 1.34 -7.43
N LEU A 9 3.73 1.92 -7.79
CA LEU A 9 3.48 3.36 -7.63
C LEU A 9 3.26 3.75 -6.16
N TYR A 10 2.47 2.96 -5.42
CA TYR A 10 2.05 3.31 -4.06
C TYR A 10 2.95 2.75 -2.96
N LEU A 11 3.75 1.73 -3.27
CA LEU A 11 4.63 1.06 -2.31
C LEU A 11 6.09 1.17 -2.72
N ASP A 12 6.93 1.44 -1.74
CA ASP A 12 8.38 1.26 -1.81
C ASP A 12 8.75 -0.04 -1.08
N CYS A 13 9.00 -1.08 -1.90
CA CYS A 13 9.47 -2.39 -1.47
C CYS A 13 10.99 -2.56 -1.69
N SER A 14 11.75 -1.48 -1.96
CA SER A 14 13.17 -1.54 -2.37
C SER A 14 14.13 -2.17 -1.34
N LEU A 15 13.71 -2.23 -0.07
CA LEU A 15 14.45 -2.91 0.99
C LEU A 15 14.43 -4.43 0.86
N LEU A 16 13.60 -4.98 -0.04
CA LEU A 16 13.54 -6.40 -0.32
C LEU A 16 14.56 -6.77 -1.39
N PRO A 17 15.34 -7.85 -1.18
CA PRO A 17 16.17 -8.38 -2.22
C PRO A 17 15.27 -8.77 -3.39
N GLN A 18 15.44 -8.10 -4.53
CA GLN A 18 14.73 -8.41 -5.76
C GLN A 18 15.14 -9.80 -6.23
N THR A 19 14.39 -10.77 -5.74
CA THR A 19 14.43 -12.16 -6.16
C THR A 19 13.38 -12.34 -7.25
N GLN A 20 13.59 -13.31 -8.13
CA GLN A 20 12.58 -13.64 -9.13
C GLN A 20 11.31 -14.12 -8.40
N ASN A 21 10.14 -13.65 -8.84
CA ASN A 21 8.80 -14.01 -8.34
C ASN A 21 8.34 -13.33 -7.03
N ILE A 22 8.53 -12.02 -6.90
CA ILE A 22 7.86 -11.23 -5.85
C ILE A 22 6.54 -10.68 -6.38
N GLN A 23 5.45 -10.89 -5.65
CA GLN A 23 4.19 -10.17 -5.82
C GLN A 23 4.00 -9.14 -4.71
N GLU A 24 3.53 -7.95 -5.09
CA GLU A 24 3.26 -6.85 -4.19
C GLU A 24 1.74 -6.68 -4.03
N HIS A 25 1.28 -6.60 -2.80
CA HIS A 25 -0.11 -6.33 -2.46
C HIS A 25 -0.20 -5.02 -1.70
N TYR A 26 -1.07 -4.12 -2.15
CA TYR A 26 -1.37 -2.87 -1.48
C TYR A 26 -2.77 -2.88 -0.87
N ARG A 27 -2.92 -2.14 0.22
CA ARG A 27 -4.17 -1.88 0.91
C ARG A 27 -4.25 -0.40 1.23
N ILE A 28 -5.27 0.24 0.68
CA ILE A 28 -5.59 1.63 0.96
C ILE A 28 -6.71 1.65 2.00
N VAL A 29 -6.51 2.40 3.07
CA VAL A 29 -7.49 2.61 4.12
C VAL A 29 -7.73 4.11 4.25
N ALA A 30 -8.96 4.54 3.95
CA ALA A 30 -9.43 5.89 4.22
C ALA A 30 -10.41 5.85 5.39
N GLN A 31 -10.15 6.65 6.42
CA GLN A 31 -11.02 6.81 7.58
C GLN A 31 -11.54 8.24 7.60
N VAL A 32 -12.86 8.38 7.64
CA VAL A 32 -13.53 9.67 7.74
C VAL A 32 -14.29 9.68 9.06
N TRP A 33 -14.07 10.72 9.86
CA TRP A 33 -14.80 10.91 11.11
C TRP A 33 -15.14 12.39 11.30
N SER A 34 -16.22 12.66 12.03
CA SER A 34 -16.57 14.02 12.44
C SER A 34 -16.25 14.21 13.91
N ALA A 35 -15.61 15.34 14.25
CA ALA A 35 -15.29 15.72 15.61
C ALA A 35 -15.77 17.14 15.87
N GLY A 36 -17.08 17.32 16.06
CA GLY A 36 -17.69 18.61 16.39
C GLY A 36 -17.53 19.67 15.30
N GLU A 37 -16.41 20.39 15.31
CA GLU A 37 -16.07 21.52 14.41
C GLU A 37 -15.51 21.10 13.05
N GLY A 38 -15.83 19.90 12.55
CA GLY A 38 -15.44 19.52 11.20
C GLY A 38 -15.46 18.03 10.90
N SER A 39 -15.27 17.73 9.61
CA SER A 39 -14.94 16.39 9.12
C SER A 39 -13.43 16.26 9.00
N ASN A 40 -12.88 15.19 9.55
CA ASN A 40 -11.48 14.83 9.44
C ASN A 40 -11.36 13.61 8.52
N VAL A 41 -10.31 13.60 7.71
CA VAL A 41 -9.99 12.49 6.81
C VAL A 41 -8.55 12.06 7.08
N SER A 42 -8.37 10.78 7.38
CA SER A 42 -7.06 10.13 7.41
C SER A 42 -7.00 9.13 6.26
N VAL A 43 -5.91 9.14 5.52
CA VAL A 43 -5.64 8.20 4.43
C VAL A 43 -4.32 7.52 4.78
N MET A 44 -4.31 6.19 4.69
CA MET A 44 -3.13 5.38 4.93
C MET A 44 -3.04 4.31 3.85
N VAL A 45 -1.91 4.26 3.15
CA VAL A 45 -1.54 3.12 2.32
C VAL A 45 -0.63 2.21 3.12
N THR A 46 -0.96 0.93 3.12
CA THR A 46 -0.14 -0.15 3.66
C THR A 46 0.07 -1.17 2.55
N GLY A 47 1.15 -1.94 2.61
CA GLY A 47 1.37 -2.97 1.62
C GLY A 47 2.35 -4.01 2.09
N THR A 48 2.31 -5.16 1.44
CA THR A 48 3.20 -6.28 1.69
C THR A 48 3.68 -6.86 0.39
N ALA A 49 4.93 -7.27 0.34
CA ALA A 49 5.48 -8.04 -0.76
C ALA A 49 5.82 -9.45 -0.30
N GLY A 50 5.41 -10.44 -1.08
CA GLY A 50 5.60 -11.86 -0.80
C GLY A 50 6.18 -12.59 -2.01
N LEU A 51 6.77 -13.76 -1.78
CA LEU A 51 7.20 -14.64 -2.86
C LEU A 51 6.01 -15.45 -3.35
N ASP A 52 5.78 -15.42 -4.66
CA ASP A 52 4.82 -16.29 -5.33
C ASP A 52 5.56 -17.58 -5.73
N THR A 53 5.34 -18.66 -4.97
CA THR A 53 5.90 -19.97 -5.32
C THR A 53 4.85 -20.76 -6.08
N ALA A 54 5.24 -21.39 -7.19
CA ALA A 54 4.35 -22.19 -8.04
C ALA A 54 3.63 -23.33 -7.29
N ASP A 55 4.13 -23.71 -6.12
CA ASP A 55 3.59 -24.76 -5.26
C ASP A 55 2.63 -24.25 -4.18
N GLY A 56 2.32 -22.93 -4.15
CA GLY A 56 1.46 -22.31 -3.14
C GLY A 56 2.00 -22.42 -1.71
N ASN A 57 3.30 -22.69 -1.56
CA ASN A 57 3.92 -22.93 -0.27
C ASN A 57 4.33 -21.58 0.33
N ASP A 58 3.40 -20.95 1.05
CA ASP A 58 3.50 -19.69 1.81
C ASP A 58 4.55 -19.72 2.95
N LYS A 59 5.67 -20.43 2.78
CA LYS A 59 6.73 -20.54 3.80
C LYS A 59 7.51 -19.24 3.99
N VAL A 60 7.37 -18.28 3.08
CA VAL A 60 8.00 -16.97 3.22
C VAL A 60 6.94 -15.96 3.63
N LYS A 61 7.07 -15.49 4.87
CA LYS A 61 6.19 -14.45 5.40
C LYS A 61 6.30 -13.20 4.54
N PRO A 62 5.18 -12.63 4.05
CA PRO A 62 5.19 -11.35 3.37
C PRO A 62 5.82 -10.27 4.24
N VAL A 63 6.59 -9.39 3.62
CA VAL A 63 7.28 -8.29 4.30
C VAL A 63 6.56 -6.99 4.02
N GLU A 64 6.47 -6.11 5.01
CA GLU A 64 5.83 -4.81 4.87
C GLU A 64 6.64 -3.90 3.93
N CYS A 65 5.94 -3.28 2.99
CA CYS A 65 6.46 -2.21 2.16
C CYS A 65 6.04 -0.85 2.74
N LYS A 66 6.85 0.17 2.45
CA LYS A 66 6.54 1.54 2.88
C LYS A 66 5.60 2.20 1.88
N SER A 67 4.69 3.03 2.34
CA SER A 67 3.94 3.91 1.42
C SER A 67 4.88 4.93 0.78
N THR A 68 4.70 5.20 -0.51
CA THR A 68 5.36 6.32 -1.21
C THR A 68 4.73 7.68 -0.85
N GLY A 69 3.54 7.68 -0.24
CA GLY A 69 2.80 8.88 0.13
C GLY A 69 2.05 9.56 -1.03
N ILE A 70 2.20 9.05 -2.27
CA ILE A 70 1.61 9.66 -3.48
C ILE A 70 0.09 9.65 -3.39
N PHE A 71 -0.51 8.51 -3.06
CA PHE A 71 -1.96 8.39 -2.99
C PHE A 71 -2.55 9.24 -1.86
N GLU A 72 -1.94 9.20 -0.68
CA GLU A 72 -2.37 9.98 0.49
C GLU A 72 -2.33 11.47 0.17
N LYS A 73 -1.24 11.95 -0.43
CA LYS A 73 -1.08 13.34 -0.83
C LYS A 73 -2.15 13.74 -1.86
N ASP A 74 -2.27 13.01 -2.96
CA ASP A 74 -3.17 13.35 -4.07
C ASP A 74 -4.63 13.36 -3.62
N LEU A 75 -5.03 12.40 -2.78
CA LEU A 75 -6.39 12.33 -2.25
C LEU A 75 -6.66 13.49 -1.29
N LEU A 76 -5.75 13.78 -0.36
CA LEU A 76 -5.91 14.92 0.56
C LEU A 76 -5.92 16.26 -0.17
N GLU A 77 -5.14 16.42 -1.23
CA GLU A 77 -5.18 17.63 -2.08
C GLU A 77 -6.52 17.77 -2.83
N ARG A 78 -7.08 16.67 -3.34
CA ARG A 78 -8.40 16.66 -3.98
C ARG A 78 -9.53 17.00 -3.01
N LEU A 79 -9.43 16.54 -1.76
CA LEU A 79 -10.44 16.78 -0.70
C LEU A 79 -10.39 18.19 -0.10
N ARG A 80 -9.33 18.96 -0.35
CA ARG A 80 -9.21 20.37 0.07
C ARG A 80 -9.97 21.35 -0.83
N LYS A 81 -10.42 20.91 -2.01
CA LYS A 81 -11.21 21.69 -2.96
C LYS A 81 -12.70 21.44 -2.74
#